data_AF-A0AAJ5NDH7-F1
#
_entry.id   AF-A0AAJ5NDH7-F1
#
_cell.length_a   1.000
_cell.length_b   1.000
_cell.length_c   1.000
_cell.angle_alpha   90.00
_cell.angle_beta   90.00
_cell.angle_gamma   90.00
#
_symmetry.space_group_name_H-M   'P 1'
#
loop_
_entity.id
_entity.type
_entity.pdbx_description
1 polymer ?
#
loop_
_entity_poly.entity_id
_entity_poly.type
_entity_poly.pdbx_seq_one_letter_code
_entity_poly.pdbx_strand_id
1 'polypeptide(L)'
;MANILRQIRSAPRTVTGVAFAVCLLTGCAAMTSSVPADPEQQFVAEQRNANMQYIQSLAAYKPAFENPGSYSRAQVLEKYDAMLYQYSVAAVSWVRAVYPAARQTLPPSLRPLPAPSGPLGLADVNRHYEHALEMNAVMWEISMAADFGKPSKLAVPKYNGPLLFMPVAPPFPPLQDVRDPQFARLVTMTRKVDDAQKADLAQQRAATARQMAENAAMHAANHPPGPNPLDSINPRTGLPYPPPQVETQRWCTMMGNGVGGRVPC
;
A
#
# COMPACT_ATOMS: atom_id res chain seq x y z
N MET A 1 -33.12 -47.79 -40.64
CA MET A 1 -34.58 -47.80 -40.35
C MET A 1 -34.99 -46.43 -39.82
N ALA A 2 -36.27 -46.08 -39.85
CA ALA A 2 -36.75 -44.70 -39.66
C ALA A 2 -38.10 -44.63 -38.90
N ASN A 3 -38.64 -43.41 -38.79
CA ASN A 3 -39.84 -42.95 -38.08
C ASN A 3 -39.62 -42.73 -36.56
N ILE A 4 -39.92 -41.57 -35.94
CA ILE A 4 -40.92 -40.47 -36.14
C ILE A 4 -42.28 -40.76 -35.48
N LEU A 5 -42.63 -39.94 -34.47
CA LEU A 5 -43.87 -39.16 -34.26
C LEU A 5 -43.58 -38.27 -33.00
N ARG A 6 -43.70 -36.92 -32.98
CA ARG A 6 -44.86 -36.00 -33.13
C ARG A 6 -45.92 -36.12 -32.03
N GLN A 7 -46.52 -35.05 -31.47
CA GLN A 7 -46.30 -33.57 -31.53
C GLN A 7 -47.28 -32.86 -30.55
N ILE A 8 -47.09 -31.54 -30.27
CA ILE A 8 -48.03 -30.57 -29.62
C ILE A 8 -48.50 -30.93 -28.19
N ARG A 9 -49.07 -30.06 -27.33
CA ARG A 9 -49.55 -28.64 -27.32
C ARG A 9 -49.40 -28.13 -25.84
N SER A 10 -49.54 -26.88 -25.37
CA SER A 10 -50.03 -25.55 -25.85
C SER A 10 -49.33 -24.43 -25.03
N ALA A 11 -49.54 -23.14 -25.34
CA ALA A 11 -49.23 -22.01 -24.42
C ALA A 11 -50.18 -20.80 -24.61
N PRO A 12 -50.67 -20.18 -23.52
CA PRO A 12 -51.04 -18.75 -23.46
C PRO A 12 -50.32 -18.05 -22.28
N ARG A 13 -49.69 -16.87 -22.42
CA ARG A 13 -50.18 -15.51 -22.74
C ARG A 13 -50.97 -14.77 -21.62
N THR A 14 -50.29 -13.76 -21.06
CA THR A 14 -50.80 -12.45 -20.55
C THR A 14 -51.89 -12.40 -19.47
N VAL A 15 -51.52 -11.83 -18.32
CA VAL A 15 -52.36 -10.92 -17.50
C VAL A 15 -51.50 -9.70 -17.11
N THR A 16 -52.12 -8.53 -16.98
CA THR A 16 -51.44 -7.24 -16.79
C THR A 16 -51.60 -6.70 -15.38
N GLY A 17 -50.48 -6.49 -14.68
CA GLY A 17 -50.33 -5.51 -13.58
C GLY A 17 -51.05 -5.77 -12.25
N VAL A 18 -50.46 -5.23 -11.18
CA VAL A 18 -51.07 -4.42 -10.11
C VAL A 18 -49.93 -3.93 -9.23
N ALA A 19 -49.92 -2.64 -8.88
CA ALA A 19 -48.97 -2.09 -7.92
C ALA A 19 -49.62 -2.06 -6.52
N PHE A 20 -48.90 -2.52 -5.51
CA PHE A 20 -49.25 -2.30 -4.10
C PHE A 20 -48.15 -1.54 -3.40
N ALA A 21 -48.36 -0.23 -3.26
CA ALA A 21 -47.67 0.57 -2.26
C ALA A 21 -48.53 0.57 -0.98
N VAL A 22 -48.03 -0.04 0.09
CA VAL A 22 -48.53 0.15 1.46
C VAL A 22 -47.32 0.51 2.31
N CYS A 23 -47.42 1.62 3.03
CA CYS A 23 -46.29 2.25 3.70
C CYS A 23 -46.29 1.99 5.22
N LEU A 24 -45.10 2.19 5.82
CA LEU A 24 -44.86 2.44 7.24
C LEU A 24 -45.12 1.29 8.23
N LEU A 25 -44.05 0.89 8.94
CA LEU A 25 -43.99 1.08 10.39
C LEU A 25 -42.52 1.24 10.86
N THR A 26 -42.11 2.52 10.98
CA THR A 26 -41.11 3.07 11.90
C THR A 26 -39.91 2.19 12.35
N GLY A 27 -38.74 2.46 11.75
CA GLY A 27 -37.41 2.32 12.36
C GLY A 27 -36.61 3.60 12.11
N CYS A 28 -35.98 4.18 13.13
CA CYS A 28 -35.59 5.59 13.07
C CYS A 28 -34.27 5.88 12.32
N ALA A 29 -34.28 7.02 11.61
CA ALA A 29 -33.12 7.86 11.31
C ALA A 29 -31.93 7.24 10.56
N ALA A 30 -32.14 6.89 9.28
CA ALA A 30 -31.19 7.29 8.26
C ALA A 30 -31.63 8.64 7.67
N MET A 31 -31.21 9.76 8.29
CA MET A 31 -31.15 11.02 7.54
C MET A 31 -30.04 10.86 6.50
N THR A 32 -30.41 10.59 5.25
CA THR A 32 -29.48 10.67 4.12
C THR A 32 -29.05 12.13 3.96
N SER A 33 -27.96 12.50 4.62
CA SER A 33 -27.37 13.82 4.50
C SER A 33 -27.01 14.08 3.04
N SER A 34 -27.80 14.91 2.37
CA SER A 34 -27.58 15.37 0.98
C SER A 34 -26.42 16.35 0.84
N VAL A 35 -25.53 16.39 1.84
CA VAL A 35 -24.18 16.94 1.71
C VAL A 35 -23.46 16.11 0.64
N PRO A 36 -22.97 16.70 -0.45
CA PRO A 36 -22.12 15.99 -1.40
C PRO A 36 -20.96 15.36 -0.64
N ALA A 37 -20.77 14.05 -0.76
CA ALA A 37 -19.62 13.38 -0.13
C ALA A 37 -18.36 14.08 -0.63
N ASP A 38 -17.55 14.58 0.31
CA ASP A 38 -16.33 15.34 0.06
C ASP A 38 -15.50 14.68 -1.07
N PRO A 39 -15.18 15.39 -2.17
CA PRO A 39 -14.43 14.83 -3.29
C PRO A 39 -13.10 14.18 -2.85
N GLU A 40 -12.45 14.69 -1.81
CA GLU A 40 -11.23 14.07 -1.25
C GLU A 40 -11.53 12.69 -0.66
N GLN A 41 -12.65 12.55 0.06
CA GLN A 41 -13.12 11.27 0.63
C GLN A 41 -13.56 10.28 -0.45
N GLN A 42 -14.10 10.75 -1.59
CA GLN A 42 -14.41 9.90 -2.74
C GLN A 42 -13.14 9.25 -3.29
N PHE A 43 -12.09 10.02 -3.58
CA PHE A 43 -10.82 9.45 -4.08
C PHE A 43 -10.13 8.54 -3.04
N VAL A 44 -10.24 8.84 -1.74
CA VAL A 44 -9.76 7.95 -0.66
C VAL A 44 -10.53 6.62 -0.64
N ALA A 45 -11.85 6.63 -0.84
CA ALA A 45 -12.66 5.41 -0.91
C ALA A 45 -12.37 4.60 -2.18
N GLU A 46 -12.27 5.25 -3.34
CA GLU A 46 -11.86 4.63 -4.60
C GLU A 46 -10.50 3.94 -4.48
N GLN A 47 -9.50 4.62 -3.91
CA GLN A 47 -8.15 4.07 -3.71
C GLN A 47 -8.18 2.81 -2.85
N ARG A 48 -8.91 2.84 -1.72
CA ARG A 48 -9.01 1.71 -0.80
C ARG A 48 -9.70 0.51 -1.47
N ASN A 49 -10.76 0.75 -2.22
CA ASN A 49 -11.49 -0.30 -2.94
C ASN A 49 -10.63 -0.91 -4.06
N ALA A 50 -9.99 -0.10 -4.89
CA ALA A 50 -9.13 -0.56 -5.99
C ALA A 50 -7.89 -1.29 -5.48
N ASN A 51 -7.23 -0.79 -4.43
CA ASN A 51 -6.09 -1.48 -3.83
C ASN A 51 -6.49 -2.81 -3.17
N MET A 52 -7.68 -2.90 -2.58
CA MET A 52 -8.23 -4.17 -2.07
C MET A 52 -8.50 -5.16 -3.20
N GLN A 53 -9.08 -4.73 -4.33
CA GLN A 53 -9.28 -5.55 -5.52
C GLN A 53 -7.95 -6.04 -6.12
N TYR A 54 -6.94 -5.18 -6.16
CA TYR A 54 -5.58 -5.58 -6.57
C TYR A 54 -4.98 -6.63 -5.63
N ILE A 55 -5.02 -6.43 -4.31
CA ILE A 55 -4.52 -7.40 -3.32
C ILE A 55 -5.26 -8.76 -3.45
N GLN A 56 -6.58 -8.74 -3.68
CA GLN A 56 -7.37 -9.95 -3.96
C GLN A 56 -6.93 -10.63 -5.27
N SER A 57 -6.67 -9.87 -6.34
CA SER A 57 -6.18 -10.41 -7.61
C SER A 57 -4.77 -11.03 -7.48
N LEU A 58 -3.88 -10.40 -6.71
CA LEU A 58 -2.53 -10.91 -6.41
C LEU A 58 -2.60 -12.21 -5.60
N ALA A 59 -3.49 -12.29 -4.61
CA ALA A 59 -3.75 -13.52 -3.85
C ALA A 59 -4.36 -14.63 -4.72
N ALA A 60 -5.24 -14.29 -5.68
CA ALA A 60 -5.84 -15.24 -6.62
C ALA A 60 -4.89 -15.68 -7.77
N TYR A 61 -3.87 -14.88 -8.06
CA TYR A 61 -2.77 -15.22 -8.96
C TYR A 61 -1.71 -16.11 -8.29
N LYS A 62 -1.40 -15.86 -7.00
CA LYS A 62 -0.32 -16.53 -6.25
C LYS A 62 -0.21 -18.06 -6.48
N PRO A 63 -1.27 -18.88 -6.46
CA PRO A 63 -1.15 -20.32 -6.72
C PRO A 63 -0.59 -20.67 -8.11
N ALA A 64 -0.86 -19.85 -9.13
CA ALA A 64 -0.35 -20.02 -10.49
C ALA A 64 1.09 -19.49 -10.66
N PHE A 65 1.58 -18.68 -9.72
CA PHE A 65 2.99 -18.30 -9.61
C PHE A 65 3.80 -19.40 -8.90
N GLU A 66 3.30 -19.93 -7.78
CA GLU A 66 4.00 -20.95 -6.98
C GLU A 66 3.96 -22.34 -7.62
N ASN A 67 2.86 -22.72 -8.28
CA ASN A 67 2.67 -24.03 -8.91
C ASN A 67 2.15 -23.89 -10.35
N PRO A 68 2.93 -23.30 -11.29
CA PRO A 68 2.48 -23.06 -12.66
C PRO A 68 2.13 -24.34 -13.42
N GLY A 69 2.71 -25.49 -13.06
CA GLY A 69 2.41 -26.80 -13.66
C GLY A 69 0.99 -27.31 -13.38
N SER A 70 0.25 -26.72 -12.44
CA SER A 70 -1.16 -27.02 -12.18
C SER A 70 -2.13 -26.25 -13.10
N TYR A 71 -1.61 -25.41 -14.00
CA TYR A 71 -2.40 -24.53 -14.87
C TYR A 71 -1.93 -24.63 -16.33
N SER A 72 -2.83 -24.35 -17.28
CA SER A 72 -2.43 -24.22 -18.68
C SER A 72 -1.65 -22.92 -18.91
N ARG A 73 -0.80 -22.89 -19.95
CA ARG A 73 -0.04 -21.67 -20.34
C ARG A 73 -0.96 -20.45 -20.49
N ALA A 74 -2.14 -20.64 -21.08
CA ALA A 74 -3.14 -19.59 -21.25
C ALA A 74 -3.70 -19.10 -19.90
N GLN A 75 -4.08 -20.00 -18.99
CA GLN A 75 -4.62 -19.66 -17.68
C GLN A 75 -3.61 -18.87 -16.82
N VAL A 76 -2.32 -19.19 -16.90
CA VAL A 76 -1.27 -18.46 -16.17
C VAL A 76 -1.11 -17.04 -16.72
N LEU A 77 -1.13 -16.86 -18.04
CA LEU A 77 -1.06 -15.54 -18.68
C LEU A 77 -2.31 -14.69 -18.41
N GLU A 78 -3.50 -15.28 -18.56
CA GLU A 78 -4.80 -14.64 -18.27
C GLU A 78 -4.90 -14.14 -16.82
N LYS A 79 -4.54 -14.99 -15.84
CA LYS A 79 -4.54 -14.61 -14.42
C LYS A 79 -3.56 -13.48 -14.11
N TYR A 80 -2.40 -13.50 -14.74
CA TYR A 80 -1.37 -12.49 -14.54
C TYR A 80 -1.75 -11.15 -15.19
N ASP A 81 -2.30 -11.17 -16.41
CA ASP A 81 -2.79 -9.97 -17.09
C ASP A 81 -3.96 -9.31 -16.35
N ALA A 82 -4.91 -10.11 -15.84
CA ALA A 82 -5.98 -9.62 -14.97
C ALA A 82 -5.45 -8.97 -13.68
N MET A 83 -4.37 -9.51 -13.10
CA MET A 83 -3.69 -8.92 -11.94
C MET A 83 -2.95 -7.61 -12.31
N LEU A 84 -2.30 -7.53 -13.48
CA LEU A 84 -1.68 -6.30 -13.98
C LEU A 84 -2.73 -5.21 -14.26
N TYR A 85 -3.87 -5.57 -14.86
CA TYR A 85 -4.99 -4.64 -15.05
C TYR A 85 -5.44 -4.04 -13.72
N GLN A 86 -5.67 -4.89 -12.70
CA GLN A 86 -6.04 -4.43 -11.35
C GLN A 86 -4.95 -3.58 -10.68
N TYR A 87 -3.66 -3.90 -10.88
CA TYR A 87 -2.56 -3.03 -10.47
C TYR A 87 -2.67 -1.64 -11.11
N SER A 88 -2.96 -1.55 -12.41
CA SER A 88 -3.08 -0.27 -13.12
C SER A 88 -4.27 0.58 -12.61
N VAL A 89 -5.37 -0.05 -12.19
CA VAL A 89 -6.52 0.64 -11.58
C VAL A 89 -6.19 1.12 -10.16
N ALA A 90 -5.52 0.28 -9.36
CA ALA A 90 -5.04 0.66 -8.03
C ALA A 90 -3.99 1.80 -8.08
N ALA A 91 -3.10 1.77 -9.08
CA ALA A 91 -2.10 2.79 -9.35
C ALA A 91 -2.75 4.15 -9.66
N VAL A 92 -3.68 4.19 -10.61
CA VAL A 92 -4.37 5.41 -11.03
C VAL A 92 -5.22 6.02 -9.92
N SER A 93 -5.94 5.19 -9.16
CA SER A 93 -6.74 5.65 -8.01
C SER A 93 -5.87 6.19 -6.87
N TRP A 94 -4.73 5.54 -6.56
CA TRP A 94 -3.77 6.06 -5.58
C TRP A 94 -3.19 7.42 -6.01
N VAL A 95 -2.74 7.55 -7.26
CA VAL A 95 -2.20 8.83 -7.76
C VAL A 95 -3.26 9.93 -7.75
N ARG A 96 -4.52 9.64 -8.11
CA ARG A 96 -5.62 10.61 -8.02
C ARG A 96 -5.93 11.07 -6.60
N ALA A 97 -5.79 10.18 -5.62
CA ALA A 97 -5.98 10.53 -4.21
C ALA A 97 -4.87 11.47 -3.72
N VAL A 98 -3.58 11.14 -3.95
CA VAL A 98 -2.44 11.89 -3.40
C VAL A 98 -2.00 13.12 -4.22
N TYR A 99 -2.23 13.14 -5.54
CA TYR A 99 -1.80 14.21 -6.44
C TYR A 99 -3.01 14.85 -7.16
N PRO A 100 -3.55 15.98 -6.67
CA PRO A 100 -4.82 16.52 -7.16
C PRO A 100 -4.89 16.84 -8.66
N ALA A 101 -3.78 17.21 -9.31
CA ALA A 101 -3.77 17.47 -10.75
C ALA A 101 -4.08 16.20 -11.59
N ALA A 102 -3.72 15.01 -11.09
CA ALA A 102 -4.02 13.73 -11.74
C ALA A 102 -5.52 13.38 -11.78
N ARG A 103 -6.35 14.08 -10.99
CA ARG A 103 -7.81 14.00 -11.05
C ARG A 103 -8.35 14.59 -12.37
N GLN A 104 -7.65 15.58 -12.94
CA GLN A 104 -7.98 16.20 -14.22
C GLN A 104 -7.17 15.64 -15.39
N THR A 105 -5.88 15.36 -15.22
CA THR A 105 -5.01 14.85 -16.29
C THR A 105 -3.93 13.93 -15.73
N LEU A 106 -3.99 12.65 -16.10
CA LEU A 106 -2.98 11.66 -15.74
C LEU A 106 -1.70 11.85 -16.59
N PRO A 107 -0.49 11.72 -15.99
CA PRO A 107 0.75 11.56 -16.75
C PRO A 107 0.64 10.41 -17.78
N PRO A 108 1.27 10.49 -18.97
CA PRO A 108 1.11 9.48 -20.03
C PRO A 108 1.51 8.05 -19.63
N SER A 109 2.50 7.90 -18.75
CA SER A 109 2.92 6.61 -18.17
C SER A 109 1.90 6.02 -17.18
N LEU A 110 0.98 6.84 -16.66
CA LEU A 110 -0.10 6.43 -15.75
C LEU A 110 -1.44 6.26 -16.48
N ARG A 111 -1.41 5.96 -17.78
CA ARG A 111 -2.57 5.42 -18.49
C ARG A 111 -2.91 4.04 -17.91
N PRO A 112 -4.20 3.69 -17.67
CA PRO A 112 -4.58 2.33 -17.31
C PRO A 112 -4.16 1.33 -18.39
N LEU A 113 -3.93 0.09 -18.00
CA LEU A 113 -3.82 -1.02 -18.94
C LEU A 113 -5.19 -1.32 -19.57
N PRO A 114 -5.24 -1.89 -20.78
CA PRO A 114 -6.50 -2.38 -21.34
C PRO A 114 -7.10 -3.47 -20.45
N ALA A 115 -8.43 -3.61 -20.45
CA ALA A 115 -9.07 -4.76 -19.83
C ALA A 115 -8.68 -6.06 -20.57
N PRO A 116 -8.41 -7.18 -19.87
CA PRO A 116 -8.03 -8.44 -20.50
C PRO A 116 -9.06 -8.86 -21.56
N SER A 117 -8.59 -9.10 -22.79
CA SER A 117 -9.47 -9.39 -23.92
C SER A 117 -8.79 -10.29 -24.96
N GLY A 118 -9.45 -11.39 -25.31
CA GLY A 118 -8.95 -12.37 -26.27
C GLY A 118 -7.81 -13.26 -25.73
N PRO A 119 -7.22 -14.10 -26.60
CA PRO A 119 -6.10 -14.98 -26.24
C PRO A 119 -4.79 -14.18 -26.13
N LEU A 120 -4.20 -14.15 -24.94
CA LEU A 120 -2.99 -13.38 -24.64
C LEU A 120 -1.70 -14.13 -25.03
N GLY A 121 -0.77 -13.42 -25.68
CA GLY A 121 0.60 -13.87 -25.88
C GLY A 121 1.53 -13.51 -24.71
N LEU A 122 2.69 -14.18 -24.64
CA LEU A 122 3.74 -13.81 -23.68
C LEU A 122 4.28 -12.39 -23.95
N ALA A 123 4.34 -11.99 -25.22
CA ALA A 123 4.80 -10.66 -25.63
C ALA A 123 3.86 -9.53 -25.15
N ASP A 124 2.55 -9.80 -25.06
CA ASP A 124 1.56 -8.82 -24.63
C ASP A 124 1.61 -8.65 -23.12
N VAL A 125 1.65 -9.76 -22.38
CA VAL A 125 1.91 -9.80 -20.94
C VAL A 125 3.23 -9.10 -20.57
N ASN A 126 4.31 -9.35 -21.33
CA ASN A 126 5.59 -8.70 -21.10
C ASN A 126 5.50 -7.18 -21.33
N ARG A 127 4.83 -6.72 -22.40
CA ARG A 127 4.58 -5.28 -22.65
C ARG A 127 3.72 -4.64 -21.55
N HIS A 128 2.71 -5.33 -21.05
CA HIS A 128 1.87 -4.83 -19.95
C HIS A 128 2.66 -4.76 -18.64
N TYR A 129 3.59 -5.68 -18.38
CA TYR A 129 4.48 -5.61 -17.24
C TYR A 129 5.50 -4.46 -17.34
N GLU A 130 6.06 -4.20 -18.52
CA GLU A 130 6.93 -3.04 -18.75
C GLU A 130 6.22 -1.72 -18.44
N HIS A 131 4.98 -1.57 -18.92
CA HIS A 131 4.13 -0.42 -18.60
C HIS A 131 3.85 -0.34 -17.09
N ALA A 132 3.58 -1.46 -16.42
CA ALA A 132 3.41 -1.50 -14.97
C ALA A 132 4.68 -1.11 -14.19
N LEU A 133 5.89 -1.38 -14.70
CA LEU A 133 7.15 -0.87 -14.14
C LEU A 133 7.28 0.65 -14.31
N GLU A 134 6.85 1.20 -15.45
CA GLU A 134 6.81 2.66 -15.67
C GLU A 134 5.79 3.35 -14.75
N MET A 135 4.62 2.73 -14.54
CA MET A 135 3.65 3.18 -13.53
C MET A 135 4.27 3.19 -12.13
N ASN A 136 4.93 2.10 -11.71
CA ASN A 136 5.59 1.98 -10.41
C ASN A 136 6.66 3.07 -10.21
N ALA A 137 7.48 3.34 -11.23
CA ALA A 137 8.53 4.36 -11.17
C ALA A 137 7.95 5.78 -11.00
N VAL A 138 6.86 6.11 -11.71
CA VAL A 138 6.23 7.44 -11.59
C VAL A 138 5.39 7.57 -10.31
N MET A 139 4.73 6.51 -9.84
CA MET A 139 4.11 6.48 -8.52
C MET A 139 5.12 6.72 -7.40
N TRP A 140 6.34 6.21 -7.56
CA TRP A 140 7.43 6.43 -6.61
C TRP A 140 7.95 7.87 -6.62
N GLU A 141 8.17 8.48 -7.80
CA GLU A 141 8.49 9.92 -7.89
C GLU A 141 7.39 10.80 -7.28
N ILE A 142 6.14 10.33 -7.28
CA ILE A 142 5.00 11.00 -6.63
C ILE A 142 5.00 10.78 -5.11
N SER A 143 5.21 9.56 -4.61
CA SER A 143 5.30 9.26 -3.16
C SER A 143 6.46 10.02 -2.50
N MET A 144 7.64 10.02 -3.13
CA MET A 144 8.81 10.72 -2.60
C MET A 144 8.59 12.24 -2.44
N ALA A 145 7.79 12.84 -3.32
CA ALA A 145 7.33 14.23 -3.18
C ALA A 145 6.17 14.39 -2.18
N ALA A 146 5.14 13.56 -2.27
CA ALA A 146 3.92 13.65 -1.47
C ALA A 146 4.17 13.40 0.03
N ASP A 147 4.97 12.38 0.36
CA ASP A 147 5.20 11.96 1.75
C ASP A 147 6.35 12.75 2.41
N PHE A 148 7.43 13.01 1.65
CA PHE A 148 8.68 13.59 2.18
C PHE A 148 9.03 14.98 1.64
N GLY A 149 8.22 15.57 0.75
CA GLY A 149 8.49 16.91 0.20
C GLY A 149 9.71 16.99 -0.73
N LYS A 150 10.13 15.88 -1.36
CA LYS A 150 11.24 15.91 -2.33
C LYS A 150 10.89 16.68 -3.60
N PRO A 151 11.88 17.33 -4.24
CA PRO A 151 11.72 17.82 -5.61
C PRO A 151 11.35 16.66 -6.55
N SER A 152 10.36 16.90 -7.40
CA SER A 152 9.92 15.98 -8.46
C SER A 152 9.77 16.73 -9.78
N LYS A 153 9.75 16.01 -10.91
CA LYS A 153 9.46 16.60 -12.23
C LYS A 153 7.99 17.03 -12.35
N LEU A 154 7.13 16.46 -11.50
CA LEU A 154 5.74 16.82 -11.34
C LEU A 154 5.60 17.76 -10.14
N ALA A 155 4.73 18.77 -10.24
CA ALA A 155 4.45 19.73 -9.16
C ALA A 155 3.54 19.11 -8.07
N VAL A 156 4.00 18.02 -7.46
CA VAL A 156 3.28 17.25 -6.45
C VAL A 156 3.34 18.00 -5.10
N PRO A 157 2.20 18.40 -4.52
CA PRO A 157 2.17 18.98 -3.18
C PRO A 157 2.41 17.90 -2.13
N LYS A 158 2.84 18.30 -0.92
CA LYS A 158 2.86 17.37 0.21
C LYS A 158 1.43 16.91 0.52
N TYR A 159 1.24 15.60 0.63
CA TYR A 159 -0.04 15.00 0.98
C TYR A 159 -0.26 15.06 2.51
N ASN A 160 -1.45 15.53 2.91
CA ASN A 160 -1.83 15.69 4.32
C ASN A 160 -3.17 14.98 4.65
N GLY A 161 -3.63 14.08 3.78
CA GLY A 161 -4.87 13.32 3.97
C GLY A 161 -4.68 12.04 4.81
N PRO A 162 -5.72 11.20 4.90
CA PRO A 162 -5.66 9.92 5.60
C PRO A 162 -4.57 9.00 5.00
N LEU A 163 -3.90 8.19 5.82
CA LEU A 163 -2.87 7.26 5.33
C LEU A 163 -3.40 6.35 4.21
N LEU A 164 -2.75 6.40 3.04
CA LEU A 164 -3.01 5.55 1.87
C LEU A 164 -1.75 4.77 1.50
N PHE A 165 -1.86 3.45 1.36
CA PHE A 165 -0.74 2.63 0.92
C PHE A 165 -0.64 2.66 -0.61
N MET A 166 0.56 2.98 -1.11
CA MET A 166 0.90 2.80 -2.51
C MET A 166 0.76 1.30 -2.88
N PRO A 167 0.07 0.95 -3.97
CA PRO A 167 -0.02 -0.43 -4.45
C PRO A 167 1.37 -1.06 -4.63
N VAL A 168 1.58 -2.24 -4.04
CA VAL A 168 2.84 -2.99 -4.14
C VAL A 168 3.11 -3.35 -5.61
N ALA A 169 4.34 -3.14 -6.08
CA ALA A 169 4.73 -3.46 -7.45
C ALA A 169 4.41 -4.93 -7.81
N PRO A 170 3.93 -5.21 -9.04
CA PRO A 170 3.52 -6.56 -9.42
C PRO A 170 4.71 -7.52 -9.50
N PRO A 171 4.50 -8.82 -9.19
CA PRO A 171 5.53 -9.84 -9.34
C PRO A 171 6.02 -9.95 -10.79
N PHE A 172 7.25 -10.43 -10.95
CA PHE A 172 7.87 -10.63 -12.25
C PHE A 172 7.05 -11.61 -13.13
N PRO A 173 6.93 -11.38 -14.46
CA PRO A 173 6.01 -12.15 -15.30
C PRO A 173 6.39 -13.63 -15.37
N PRO A 174 5.39 -14.52 -15.43
CA PRO A 174 5.61 -15.97 -15.43
C PRO A 174 6.06 -16.49 -16.80
N LEU A 175 6.40 -17.78 -16.87
CA LEU A 175 6.59 -18.55 -18.12
C LEU A 175 7.70 -18.05 -19.06
N GLN A 176 8.66 -17.29 -18.54
CA GLN A 176 9.81 -16.76 -19.27
C GLN A 176 10.87 -17.85 -19.52
N ASP A 177 11.56 -17.79 -20.66
CA ASP A 177 12.80 -18.55 -20.88
C ASP A 177 14.00 -17.68 -20.50
N VAL A 178 14.90 -18.21 -19.67
CA VAL A 178 16.15 -17.52 -19.27
C VAL A 178 17.10 -17.25 -20.44
N ARG A 179 16.87 -17.88 -21.60
CA ARG A 179 17.61 -17.71 -22.85
C ARG A 179 17.04 -16.63 -23.76
N ASP A 180 15.83 -16.11 -23.47
CA ASP A 180 15.19 -15.07 -24.26
C ASP A 180 15.81 -13.69 -23.96
N PRO A 181 16.29 -12.92 -24.95
CA PRO A 181 16.75 -11.56 -24.73
C PRO A 181 15.67 -10.63 -24.14
N GLN A 182 14.38 -10.92 -24.34
CA GLN A 182 13.29 -10.20 -23.67
C GLN A 182 13.31 -10.43 -22.15
N PHE A 183 13.52 -11.67 -21.69
CA PHE A 183 13.67 -11.95 -20.26
C PHE A 183 14.83 -11.16 -19.64
N ALA A 184 16.00 -11.15 -20.30
CA ALA A 184 17.16 -10.39 -19.84
C ALA A 184 16.88 -8.87 -19.77
N ARG A 185 16.15 -8.33 -20.75
CA ARG A 185 15.69 -6.94 -20.75
C ARG A 185 14.72 -6.64 -19.61
N LEU A 186 13.72 -7.50 -19.38
CA LEU A 186 12.77 -7.36 -18.29
C LEU A 186 13.45 -7.41 -16.92
N VAL A 187 14.32 -8.39 -16.67
CA VAL A 187 15.10 -8.46 -15.41
C VAL A 187 15.91 -7.19 -15.20
N THR A 188 16.52 -6.65 -16.25
CA THR A 188 17.26 -5.38 -16.20
C THR A 188 16.35 -4.19 -15.86
N MET A 189 15.14 -4.13 -16.42
CA MET A 189 14.17 -3.06 -16.14
C MET A 189 13.62 -3.16 -14.71
N THR A 190 13.16 -4.32 -14.26
CA THR A 190 12.69 -4.54 -12.88
C THR A 190 13.78 -4.18 -11.88
N ARG A 191 15.01 -4.67 -12.09
CA ARG A 191 16.14 -4.38 -11.22
C ARG A 191 16.47 -2.88 -11.19
N LYS A 192 16.47 -2.19 -12.34
CA LYS A 192 16.74 -0.74 -12.40
C LYS A 192 15.75 0.06 -11.55
N VAL A 193 14.48 -0.33 -11.52
CA VAL A 193 13.47 0.32 -10.67
C VAL A 193 13.71 -0.02 -9.20
N ASP A 194 13.88 -1.30 -8.86
CA ASP A 194 14.10 -1.78 -7.49
C ASP A 194 15.38 -1.20 -6.83
N ASP A 195 16.53 -1.22 -7.54
CA ASP A 195 17.79 -0.64 -7.05
C ASP A 195 17.67 0.89 -6.84
N ALA A 196 16.90 1.60 -7.67
CA ALA A 196 16.65 3.03 -7.49
C ALA A 196 15.75 3.33 -6.28
N GLN A 197 14.63 2.60 -6.13
CA GLN A 197 13.71 2.75 -4.99
C GLN A 197 14.41 2.42 -3.66
N LYS A 198 15.33 1.45 -3.65
CA LYS A 198 16.19 1.12 -2.50
C LYS A 198 17.21 2.23 -2.19
N ALA A 199 17.84 2.82 -3.19
CA ALA A 199 18.77 3.93 -3.01
C ALA A 199 18.07 5.17 -2.41
N ASP A 200 16.89 5.50 -2.92
CA ASP A 200 16.02 6.55 -2.39
C ASP A 200 15.66 6.30 -0.91
N LEU A 201 15.17 5.11 -0.57
CA LEU A 201 14.87 4.74 0.83
C LEU A 201 16.09 4.84 1.75
N ALA A 202 17.27 4.44 1.27
CA ALA A 202 18.52 4.56 2.03
C ALA A 202 18.89 6.02 2.28
N GLN A 203 18.78 6.89 1.26
CA GLN A 203 19.01 8.32 1.41
C GLN A 203 18.01 8.98 2.36
N GLN A 204 16.73 8.61 2.30
CA GLN A 204 15.70 9.11 3.21
C GLN A 204 15.96 8.69 4.66
N ARG A 205 16.27 7.41 4.90
CA ARG A 205 16.62 6.91 6.24
C ARG A 205 17.84 7.63 6.81
N ALA A 206 18.85 7.90 5.99
CA ALA A 206 20.03 8.67 6.39
C ALA A 206 19.70 10.14 6.70
N ALA A 207 18.80 10.78 5.93
CA ALA A 207 18.35 12.15 6.19
C ALA A 207 17.53 12.24 7.49
N THR A 208 16.56 11.34 7.70
CA THR A 208 15.76 11.29 8.93
C THR A 208 16.64 11.00 10.15
N ALA A 209 17.61 10.10 10.05
CA ALA A 209 18.55 9.82 11.14
C ALA A 209 19.41 11.04 11.51
N ARG A 210 19.87 11.82 10.53
CA ARG A 210 20.57 13.10 10.78
C ARG A 210 19.66 14.10 11.48
N GLN A 211 18.44 14.33 10.96
CA GLN A 211 17.49 15.25 11.58
C GLN A 211 17.13 14.84 13.02
N MET A 212 17.00 13.54 13.30
CA MET A 212 16.79 13.02 14.66
C MET A 212 18.01 13.28 15.57
N ALA A 213 19.23 13.09 15.07
CA ALA A 213 20.46 13.37 15.82
C ALA A 213 20.67 14.87 16.06
N GLU A 214 20.39 15.72 15.07
CA GLU A 214 20.42 17.19 15.16
C GLU A 214 19.39 17.70 16.17
N ASN A 215 18.14 17.19 16.12
CA ASN A 215 17.13 17.49 17.12
C ASN A 215 17.54 17.03 18.53
N ALA A 216 18.11 15.82 18.67
CA ALA A 216 18.58 15.31 19.96
C ALA A 216 19.73 16.15 20.53
N ALA A 217 20.68 16.58 19.68
CA ALA A 217 21.77 17.48 20.06
C ALA A 217 21.24 18.86 20.47
N MET A 218 20.29 19.42 19.74
CA MET A 218 19.61 20.67 20.09
C MET A 218 18.82 20.54 21.41
N HIS A 219 18.15 19.42 21.66
CA HIS A 219 17.48 19.18 22.95
C HIS A 219 18.50 19.11 24.09
N ALA A 220 19.61 18.37 23.94
CA ALA A 220 20.65 18.24 24.97
C ALA A 220 21.44 19.54 25.20
N ALA A 221 21.59 20.40 24.18
CA ALA A 221 22.22 21.72 24.32
C ALA A 221 21.31 22.72 25.07
N ASN A 222 19.99 22.65 24.85
CA ASN A 222 19.02 23.51 25.53
C ASN A 222 18.56 22.96 26.90
N HIS A 223 18.73 21.65 27.14
CA HIS A 223 18.43 20.95 28.39
C HIS A 223 19.68 20.15 28.79
N PRO A 224 20.68 20.81 29.40
CA PRO A 224 21.91 20.12 29.82
C PRO A 224 21.59 18.99 30.82
N PRO A 225 22.36 17.89 30.82
CA PRO A 225 22.09 16.73 31.66
C PRO A 225 22.20 17.06 33.16
N GLY A 226 21.04 17.23 33.78
CA GLY A 226 20.84 17.54 35.20
C GLY A 226 19.34 17.54 35.51
N PRO A 227 18.93 17.70 36.78
CA PRO A 227 17.52 17.85 37.11
C PRO A 227 16.97 19.12 36.46
N ASN A 228 15.95 18.94 35.62
CA ASN A 228 15.17 20.03 35.03
C ASN A 228 14.72 20.99 36.16
N PRO A 229 14.96 22.32 36.08
CA PRO A 229 14.71 23.22 37.21
C PRO A 229 13.28 23.16 37.77
N LEU A 230 12.31 22.89 36.89
CA LEU A 230 10.89 22.73 37.25
C LEU A 230 10.60 21.42 38.00
N ASP A 231 11.28 20.32 37.67
CA ASP A 231 11.13 19.02 38.34
C ASP A 231 11.88 18.96 39.69
N SER A 232 12.71 19.97 39.99
CA SER A 232 13.42 20.06 41.28
C SER A 232 12.50 20.42 42.46
N ILE A 233 11.34 21.03 42.20
CA ILE A 233 10.41 21.54 43.22
C ILE A 233 9.20 20.62 43.36
N ASN A 234 8.88 20.23 44.59
CA ASN A 234 7.70 19.43 44.89
C ASN A 234 6.42 20.29 44.79
N PRO A 235 5.49 19.98 43.84
CA PRO A 235 4.32 20.82 43.59
C PRO A 235 3.28 20.81 44.72
N ARG A 236 3.42 19.95 45.74
CA ARG A 236 2.59 19.97 46.95
C ARG A 236 3.13 20.88 48.06
N THR A 237 4.39 21.28 48.01
CA THR A 237 5.03 22.06 49.09
C THR A 237 5.70 23.35 48.62
N GLY A 238 5.95 23.53 47.32
CA GLY A 238 6.65 24.69 46.78
C GLY A 238 8.14 24.75 47.16
N LEU A 239 8.67 23.67 47.72
CA LEU A 239 10.07 23.54 48.16
C LEU A 239 10.80 22.48 47.31
N PRO A 240 12.14 22.56 47.20
CA PRO A 240 12.92 21.50 46.56
C PRO A 240 12.62 20.11 47.14
N TYR A 241 12.66 19.08 46.30
CA TYR A 241 12.66 17.71 46.81
C TYR A 241 13.86 17.49 47.74
N PRO A 242 13.69 16.81 48.89
CA PRO A 242 14.83 16.44 49.72
C PRO A 242 15.78 15.55 48.89
N PRO A 243 17.11 15.67 49.08
CA PRO A 243 18.05 14.84 48.36
C PRO A 243 17.73 13.36 48.59
N PRO A 244 17.77 12.50 47.55
CA PRO A 244 17.46 11.09 47.71
C PRO A 244 18.39 10.48 48.77
N GLN A 245 17.81 9.73 49.70
CA GLN A 245 18.61 8.99 50.68
C GLN A 245 19.39 7.91 49.95
N VAL A 246 20.66 8.19 49.67
CA VAL A 246 21.59 7.22 49.09
C VAL A 246 21.94 6.21 50.19
N GLU A 247 21.11 5.20 50.35
CA GLU A 247 21.55 3.95 50.96
C GLU A 247 22.70 3.40 50.11
N THR A 248 23.93 3.63 50.57
CA THR A 248 25.11 3.04 49.95
C THR A 248 25.14 1.54 50.25
N GLN A 249 24.38 0.77 49.47
CA GLN A 249 24.59 -0.66 49.32
C GLN A 249 26.06 -0.86 48.96
N ARG A 250 26.84 -1.45 49.85
CA ARG A 250 28.21 -1.82 49.55
C ARG A 250 28.15 -3.15 48.82
N TRP A 251 29.18 -3.43 48.01
CA TRP A 251 29.21 -4.61 47.17
C TRP A 251 30.48 -5.38 47.43
N CYS A 252 30.36 -6.41 48.26
CA CYS A 252 31.45 -7.30 48.63
C CYS A 252 31.66 -8.31 47.49
N THR A 253 32.92 -8.56 47.13
CA THR A 253 33.26 -9.59 46.14
C THR A 253 33.53 -10.89 46.88
N MET A 254 32.58 -11.82 46.83
CA MET A 254 32.70 -13.13 47.47
C MET A 254 33.25 -14.13 46.44
N MET A 255 34.36 -14.79 46.79
CA MET A 255 35.04 -15.76 45.93
C MET A 255 34.69 -17.17 46.38
N GLY A 256 33.97 -17.93 45.54
CA GLY A 256 33.62 -19.33 45.78
C GLY A 256 33.90 -20.17 44.55
N ASN A 257 34.62 -21.29 44.71
CA ASN A 257 34.91 -22.28 43.65
C ASN A 257 35.30 -21.69 42.28
N GLY A 258 36.15 -20.66 42.28
CA GLY A 258 36.70 -20.05 41.05
C GLY A 258 35.82 -18.99 40.38
N VAL A 259 34.62 -18.68 40.88
CA VAL A 259 33.76 -17.62 40.35
C VAL A 259 33.55 -16.54 41.40
N GLY A 260 33.89 -15.29 41.05
CA GLY A 260 33.71 -14.12 41.91
C GLY A 260 32.36 -13.45 41.68
N GLY A 261 31.50 -13.44 42.70
CA GLY A 261 30.21 -12.74 42.67
C GLY A 261 30.25 -11.44 43.48
N ARG A 262 29.62 -10.38 42.98
CA ARG A 262 29.27 -9.21 43.80
C ARG A 262 27.99 -9.50 44.58
N VAL A 263 28.06 -9.42 45.90
CA VAL A 263 26.91 -9.56 46.82
C VAL A 263 26.74 -8.30 47.66
N PRO A 264 25.51 -7.94 48.10
CA PRO A 264 25.28 -6.79 48.95
C PRO A 264 25.98 -6.93 50.32
N CYS A 265 26.47 -5.81 50.86
CA CYS A 265 27.01 -5.62 52.22
C CYS A 265 27.02 -4.12 52.61
#